data_AF-A0A1V4J037-F1
#
_entry.id   AF-A0A1V4J037-F1
#
_cell.length_a   1.000
_cell.length_b   1.000
_cell.length_c   1.000
_cell.angle_alpha   90.00
_cell.angle_beta   90.00
_cell.angle_gamma   90.00
#
_symmetry.space_group_name_H-M   'P 1'
#
loop_
_entity.id
_entity.type
_entity.pdbx_description
1 polymer ?
#
loop_
_entity_poly.entity_id
_entity_poly.type
_entity_poly.pdbx_seq_one_letter_code
_entity_poly.pdbx_strand_id
1 'polypeptide(L)' 'MRNDLKNRTPVGSAVDTKILNELKEYSRETGIPLSKLLDKAITMYLESTKK' A
#
# COMPACT_ATOMS: atom_id res chain seq x y z
N MET A 1 -12.15 2.83 22.72
CA MET A 1 -12.21 1.73 21.73
C MET A 1 -12.96 2.23 20.50
N ARG A 2 -12.27 2.45 19.37
CA ARG A 2 -12.90 2.66 18.05
C ARG A 2 -12.09 1.85 17.05
N ASN A 3 -12.54 0.61 16.85
CA ASN A 3 -11.97 -0.33 15.90
C ASN A 3 -12.87 -0.35 14.66
N ASP A 4 -12.97 0.80 13.97
CA ASP A 4 -13.88 1.00 12.84
C ASP A 4 -13.16 0.85 11.47
N LEU A 5 -12.13 0.00 11.43
CA LEU A 5 -11.49 -0.46 10.20
C LEU A 5 -11.49 -1.99 10.17
N LYS A 6 -12.68 -2.60 10.02
CA LYS A 6 -12.87 -4.07 10.05
C LYS A 6 -11.95 -4.87 9.12
N ASN A 7 -11.43 -4.25 8.05
CA ASN A 7 -10.53 -4.89 7.07
C ASN A 7 -9.16 -4.20 6.93
N ARG A 8 -8.80 -3.19 7.75
CA ARG A 8 -7.50 -2.52 7.62
C ARG A 8 -6.79 -2.47 8.96
N THR A 9 -5.82 -3.37 9.13
CA THR A 9 -4.85 -3.30 10.22
C THR A 9 -3.87 -2.17 9.91
N PRO A 10 -3.63 -1.19 10.81
CA PRO A 10 -2.54 -0.25 10.64
C PRO A 10 -1.23 -1.02 10.68
N VAL A 11 -0.62 -1.21 9.52
CA VAL A 11 0.71 -1.80 9.39
C VAL A 11 1.71 -0.70 9.71
N GLY A 12 2.32 -0.77 10.90
CA GLY A 12 3.40 0.12 11.32
C GLY A 12 4.73 -0.22 10.66
N SER A 13 4.76 -0.32 9.33
CA SER A 13 5.98 -0.62 8.58
C SER A 13 6.70 0.65 8.18
N ALA A 14 8.02 0.66 8.39
CA ALA A 14 8.89 1.63 7.74
C ALA A 14 9.05 1.24 6.27
N VAL A 15 8.50 2.06 5.37
CA VAL A 15 8.70 1.94 3.92
C VAL A 15 9.77 2.96 3.52
N ASP A 16 10.66 2.56 2.60
CA ASP A 16 11.69 3.45 2.08
C ASP A 16 11.07 4.73 1.50
N THR A 17 11.64 5.88 1.87
CA THR A 17 11.10 7.20 1.50
C THR A 17 11.09 7.41 -0.02
N LYS A 18 12.04 6.82 -0.76
CA LYS A 18 12.09 6.92 -2.22
C LYS A 18 10.95 6.16 -2.86
N ILE A 19 10.72 4.92 -2.43
CA ILE A 19 9.61 4.09 -2.90
C ILE A 19 8.27 4.79 -2.63
N LEU A 20 8.12 5.36 -1.43
CA LEU A 20 6.91 6.11 -1.08
C LEU A 20 6.71 7.34 -1.98
N ASN A 21 7.80 8.06 -2.30
CA ASN A 21 7.73 9.22 -3.18
C ASN A 21 7.35 8.83 -4.61
N GLU A 22 8.00 7.79 -5.18
CA GLU A 22 7.68 7.27 -6.51
C GLU A 22 6.23 6.78 -6.60
N LEU A 23 5.75 6.03 -5.59
CA LEU A 23 4.35 5.61 -5.55
C LEU A 23 3.39 6.80 -5.46
N LYS A 24 3.77 7.87 -4.78
CA LYS A 24 2.95 9.08 -4.61
C LYS A 24 2.92 9.92 -5.89
N GLU A 25 4.02 9.95 -6.63
CA GLU A 25 4.09 10.55 -7.96
C GLU A 25 3.22 9.77 -8.94
N TYR A 26 3.38 8.45 -8.97
CA TYR A 26 2.55 7.55 -9.79
C TYR A 26 1.06 7.65 -9.43
N SER A 27 0.75 7.78 -8.14
CA SER A 27 -0.62 8.02 -7.64
C SER A 27 -1.22 9.31 -8.19
N ARG A 28 -0.41 10.37 -8.30
CA ARG A 28 -0.82 11.67 -8.88
C ARG A 28 -1.02 11.57 -10.39
N GLU A 29 -0.13 10.91 -11.10
CA GLU A 29 -0.21 10.77 -12.56
C GLU A 29 -1.38 9.88 -13.00
N THR A 30 -1.63 8.78 -12.29
CA THR A 30 -2.69 7.81 -12.64
C THR A 30 -4.03 8.12 -12.00
N GLY A 31 -4.08 9.01 -11.00
CA GLY A 31 -5.26 9.28 -10.19
C GLY A 31 -5.64 8.14 -9.23
N ILE A 32 -4.81 7.10 -9.12
CA ILE A 32 -5.08 5.96 -8.24
C ILE A 32 -4.62 6.33 -6.82
N PRO A 33 -5.45 6.19 -5.77
CA PRO A 33 -5.05 6.54 -4.42
C PRO A 33 -3.92 5.63 -3.91
N LEU A 34 -2.94 6.24 -3.23
CA LEU A 34 -1.75 5.58 -2.68
C LEU A 34 -2.06 4.29 -1.89
N SER A 35 -3.10 4.30 -1.06
CA SER A 35 -3.52 3.09 -0.33
C SER A 35 -3.86 1.92 -1.25
N LYS A 36 -4.52 2.15 -2.40
CA LYS A 36 -4.82 1.09 -3.37
C LYS A 36 -3.57 0.59 -4.08
N LEU A 37 -2.65 1.48 -4.41
CA LEU A 37 -1.37 1.10 -5.03
C LEU A 37 -0.57 0.20 -4.10
N LEU A 38 -0.46 0.59 -2.83
CA LEU A 38 0.23 -0.20 -1.81
C LEU A 38 -0.45 -1.57 -1.60
N ASP A 39 -1.78 -1.59 -1.49
CA ASP A 39 -2.56 -2.82 -1.33
C ASP A 39 -2.35 -3.79 -2.51
N LYS A 40 -2.34 -3.25 -3.74
CA LYS A 40 -2.11 -4.02 -4.97
C LYS A 40 -0.68 -4.53 -5.08
N ALA A 41 0.31 -3.73 -4.69
CA ALA A 41 1.72 -4.14 -4.66
C ALA A 41 1.96 -5.26 -3.63
N ILE A 42 1.40 -5.12 -2.43
CA ILE A 42 1.47 -6.15 -1.38
C ILE A 42 0.77 -7.43 -1.84
N THR A 43 -0.40 -7.32 -2.47
CA THR A 43 -1.14 -8.48 -3.01
C THR A 43 -0.31 -9.21 -4.07
N MET A 44 0.20 -8.50 -5.08
CA MET A 44 1.07 -9.09 -6.11
C MET A 44 2.31 -9.76 -5.51
N TYR A 45 2.92 -9.13 -4.50
CA TYR A 45 4.07 -9.71 -3.82
C TYR A 45 3.68 -11.01 -3.10
N LEU A 46 2.62 -10.98 -2.28
CA LEU A 46 2.12 -12.16 -1.55
C LEU A 46 1.72 -13.32 -2.49
N GLU A 47 1.11 -13.01 -3.64
CA GLU A 47 0.82 -14.02 -4.66
C GLU A 47 2.10 -14.62 -5.24
N SER A 48 3.13 -13.80 -5.45
CA SER A 48 4.44 -14.27 -5.91
C SER A 48 5.21 -15.07 -4.85
N THR A 49 5.06 -14.78 -3.55
CA THR A 49 5.79 -15.51 -2.49
C THR A 49 5.12 -16.83 -2.09
N LYS A 50 3.83 -17.01 -2.40
CA LYS A 50 3.08 -18.25 -2.12
C LYS A 50 3.27 -19.32 -3.19
N LYS A 51 4.13 -19.07 -4.17
CA LYS A 51 4.48 -19.97 -5.26
C LYS A 51 5.75 -20.75 -4.92
#